data_AF-A0A967DVN0-F1
#
_entry.id   AF-A0A967DVN0-F1
#
_cell.length_a   1.000
_cell.length_b   1.000
_cell.length_c   1.000
_cell.angle_alpha   90.00
_cell.angle_beta   90.00
_cell.angle_gamma   90.00
#
_symmetry.space_group_name_H-M   'P 1'
#
loop_
_entity.id
_entity.type
_entity.pdbx_description
1 polymer ?
#
loop_
_entity_poly.entity_id
_entity_poly.type
_entity_poly.pdbx_seq_one_letter_code
_entity_poly.pdbx_strand_id
1 'polypeptide(L)'
;MNSELNRSRHPLLATVLTVGLTGTAWAESSVSERSDQAPPTMSAELELLKEEETVSIASRYEQPISQAPSNVYVITDEDIRQSGAIDLPTILRRVPGIEVMQMTGADFNVSARGDNQPFANKMLVMVDGRSIYLDVQGIVYWKSIPVTLPEIKRIEVLKG
;
A
#
# COMPACT_ATOMS: atom_id res chain seq x y z
N MET A 1 60.17 -18.51 18.80
CA MET A 1 60.25 -19.50 19.90
C MET A 1 58.84 -19.99 20.15
N ASN A 2 58.56 -21.27 19.89
CA ASN A 2 57.20 -21.82 19.86
C ASN A 2 57.20 -23.14 20.65
N SER A 3 56.79 -23.08 21.92
CA SER A 3 56.89 -24.15 22.93
C SER A 3 56.25 -23.63 24.23
N GLU A 4 55.40 -24.30 25.00
CA GLU A 4 54.78 -25.65 24.90
C GLU A 4 53.33 -25.62 25.49
N LEU A 5 52.85 -26.77 25.99
CA LEU A 5 51.67 -27.06 26.83
C LEU A 5 50.36 -27.39 26.09
N ASN A 6 49.65 -28.49 26.40
CA ASN A 6 50.04 -29.70 27.16
C ASN A 6 49.12 -30.90 26.80
N ARG A 7 49.53 -32.11 27.23
CA ARG A 7 48.80 -33.39 27.42
C ARG A 7 47.27 -33.29 27.58
N SER A 8 46.46 -34.32 27.31
CA SER A 8 46.58 -35.66 26.69
C SER A 8 45.17 -36.27 26.72
N ARG A 9 44.78 -37.15 25.79
CA ARG A 9 43.53 -37.95 25.91
C ARG A 9 43.81 -39.40 25.55
N HIS A 10 43.66 -40.29 26.53
CA HIS A 10 43.86 -41.74 26.38
C HIS A 10 42.61 -42.46 25.81
N PRO A 11 42.73 -43.70 25.30
CA PRO A 11 41.77 -44.24 24.33
C PRO A 11 40.90 -45.42 24.79
N LEU A 12 39.74 -45.55 24.12
CA LEU A 12 39.03 -46.80 23.74
C LEU A 12 38.46 -47.77 24.82
N LEU A 13 37.62 -48.69 24.31
CA LEU A 13 36.94 -49.83 24.97
C LEU A 13 35.82 -49.40 25.96
N ALA A 14 34.52 -49.67 25.78
CA ALA A 14 33.74 -50.74 25.14
C ALA A 14 33.58 -52.04 25.95
N THR A 15 32.33 -52.35 26.33
CA THR A 15 31.75 -53.69 26.54
C THR A 15 30.23 -53.55 26.59
N VAL A 16 29.51 -54.56 26.09
CA VAL A 16 28.02 -54.61 26.02
C VAL A 16 27.51 -55.67 26.99
N LEU A 17 26.35 -55.44 27.60
CA LEU A 17 25.44 -56.54 27.92
C LEU A 17 23.98 -56.11 27.86
N THR A 18 23.21 -56.72 26.95
CA THR A 18 21.75 -56.66 26.91
C THR A 18 21.17 -57.96 27.43
N VAL A 19 20.24 -57.85 28.40
CA VAL A 19 19.28 -58.91 28.73
C VAL A 19 17.92 -58.20 28.86
N GLY A 20 16.96 -58.60 28.05
CA GLY A 20 15.60 -58.05 28.07
C GLY A 20 14.60 -59.02 28.67
N LEU A 21 13.38 -58.54 28.94
CA LEU A 21 12.19 -59.38 29.06
C LEU A 21 10.96 -58.61 28.57
N THR A 22 9.90 -59.34 28.22
CA THR A 22 8.73 -58.81 27.49
C THR A 22 7.76 -58.04 28.39
N GLY A 23 7.25 -56.92 27.87
CA GLY A 23 6.15 -56.14 28.46
C GLY A 23 5.21 -55.65 27.36
N THR A 24 3.90 -55.72 27.58
CA THR A 24 2.85 -55.44 26.59
C THR A 24 2.96 -54.05 25.97
N ALA A 25 3.00 -53.96 24.64
CA ALA A 25 2.82 -52.71 23.93
C ALA A 25 1.36 -52.23 24.05
N TRP A 26 1.13 -51.20 24.86
CA TRP A 26 -0.12 -50.45 24.84
C TRP A 26 -0.06 -49.46 23.67
N ALA A 27 -1.07 -49.47 22.81
CA ALA A 27 -1.17 -48.51 21.71
C ALA A 27 -1.50 -47.13 22.28
N GLU A 28 -0.48 -46.30 22.44
CA GLU A 28 -0.63 -44.93 22.95
C GLU A 28 -1.32 -44.08 21.88
N SER A 29 -2.65 -43.99 22.00
CA SER A 29 -3.51 -43.22 21.11
C SER A 29 -3.25 -41.72 21.34
N SER A 30 -2.30 -41.17 20.58
CA SER A 30 -2.09 -39.73 20.50
C SER A 30 -3.36 -39.06 19.98
N VAL A 31 -4.15 -38.51 20.90
CA VAL A 31 -5.21 -37.57 20.57
C VAL A 31 -4.52 -36.38 19.92
N SER A 32 -4.54 -36.33 18.60
CA SER A 32 -4.05 -35.18 17.86
C SER A 32 -4.96 -34.02 18.21
N GLU A 33 -4.45 -33.09 19.02
CA GLU A 33 -5.08 -31.80 19.25
C GLU A 33 -5.13 -31.08 17.90
N ARG A 34 -6.26 -31.28 17.21
CA ARG A 34 -6.65 -30.51 16.05
C ARG A 34 -6.76 -29.07 16.54
N SER A 35 -5.70 -28.29 16.32
CA SER A 35 -5.70 -26.85 16.55
C SER A 35 -6.93 -26.29 15.83
N ASP A 36 -7.88 -25.76 16.59
CA ASP A 36 -9.12 -25.25 16.03
C ASP A 36 -8.78 -23.97 15.26
N GLN A 37 -8.55 -24.12 13.97
CA GLN A 37 -8.30 -23.01 13.06
C GLN A 37 -9.63 -22.27 12.90
N ALA A 38 -9.87 -21.34 13.82
CA ALA A 38 -10.92 -20.34 13.68
C ALA A 38 -10.83 -19.77 12.25
N PRO A 39 -11.91 -19.88 11.46
CA PRO A 39 -11.79 -19.70 10.01
C PRO A 39 -11.40 -18.24 9.71
N PRO A 40 -10.48 -18.01 8.74
CA PRO A 40 -9.95 -16.68 8.45
C PRO A 40 -10.98 -15.70 7.82
N THR A 41 -12.25 -16.12 7.72
CA THR A 41 -13.35 -15.33 7.18
C THR A 41 -13.65 -14.09 8.01
N MET A 42 -13.82 -14.17 9.34
CA MET A 42 -14.35 -13.03 10.10
C MET A 42 -13.49 -11.76 10.00
N SER A 43 -12.16 -11.88 9.98
CA SER A 43 -11.29 -10.70 9.77
C SER A 43 -11.39 -10.15 8.34
N ALA A 44 -11.50 -11.01 7.32
CA ALA A 44 -11.62 -10.59 5.93
C ALA A 44 -13.02 -10.01 5.60
N GLU A 45 -14.07 -10.56 6.23
CA GLU A 45 -15.44 -10.05 6.18
C GLU A 45 -15.52 -8.68 6.87
N LEU A 46 -14.83 -8.47 7.99
CA LEU A 46 -14.71 -7.15 8.63
C LEU A 46 -13.90 -6.15 7.78
N GLU A 47 -12.88 -6.59 7.02
CA GLU A 47 -12.21 -5.70 6.05
C GLU A 47 -13.11 -5.31 4.87
N LEU A 48 -14.04 -6.18 4.48
CA LEU A 48 -15.07 -5.90 3.46
C LEU A 48 -16.20 -4.99 3.99
N LEU A 49 -16.33 -4.86 5.31
CA LEU A 49 -17.29 -3.99 6.01
C LEU A 49 -16.70 -2.61 6.38
N LYS A 50 -15.56 -2.22 5.80
CA LYS A 50 -15.06 -0.83 5.89
C LYS A 50 -16.08 0.13 5.25
N GLU A 51 -16.17 1.34 5.81
CA GLU A 51 -17.07 2.38 5.30
C GLU A 51 -16.72 2.75 3.85
N GLU A 52 -17.74 2.92 3.00
CA GLU A 52 -17.52 3.14 1.58
C GLU A 52 -17.03 4.56 1.29
N GLU A 53 -15.97 4.66 0.48
CA GLU A 53 -15.40 5.96 0.07
C GLU A 53 -16.45 6.88 -0.57
N THR A 54 -16.43 8.14 -0.12
CA THR A 54 -17.36 9.17 -0.60
C THR A 54 -16.71 10.04 -1.68
N VAL A 55 -17.48 10.35 -2.72
CA VAL A 55 -17.08 11.20 -3.85
C VAL A 55 -18.05 12.36 -4.01
N SER A 56 -17.56 13.47 -4.55
CA SER A 56 -18.26 14.76 -4.60
C SER A 56 -18.13 15.49 -5.94
N ILE A 57 -17.03 15.30 -6.67
CA ILE A 57 -16.79 16.00 -7.94
C ILE A 57 -17.70 15.46 -9.05
N ALA A 58 -18.05 14.17 -9.02
CA ALA A 58 -18.90 13.53 -10.02
C ALA A 58 -20.39 13.93 -9.95
N SER A 59 -20.81 14.46 -8.80
CA SER A 59 -22.22 14.63 -8.38
C SER A 59 -22.55 16.04 -7.88
N ARG A 60 -21.53 16.84 -7.53
CA ARG A 60 -21.60 18.14 -6.80
C ARG A 60 -22.09 18.05 -5.35
N TYR A 61 -22.36 16.85 -4.87
CA TYR A 61 -22.80 16.53 -3.50
C TYR A 61 -22.16 15.21 -3.08
N GLU A 62 -21.86 15.01 -1.80
CA GLU A 62 -21.21 13.77 -1.34
C GLU A 62 -22.15 12.56 -1.48
N GLN A 63 -21.63 11.48 -2.08
CA GLN A 63 -22.31 10.21 -2.29
C GLN A 63 -21.29 9.06 -2.28
N PRO A 64 -21.70 7.79 -2.07
CA PRO A 64 -20.78 6.65 -2.13
C PRO A 64 -20.21 6.43 -3.53
N ILE A 65 -18.98 5.92 -3.63
CA ILE A 65 -18.28 5.70 -4.91
C ILE A 65 -19.00 4.71 -5.84
N SER A 66 -19.72 3.72 -5.31
CA SER A 66 -20.61 2.81 -6.06
C SER A 66 -21.75 3.51 -6.80
N GLN A 67 -22.09 4.73 -6.39
CA GLN A 67 -23.14 5.56 -7.02
C GLN A 67 -22.56 6.62 -7.97
N ALA A 68 -21.23 6.61 -8.20
CA ALA A 68 -20.56 7.57 -9.08
C ALA A 68 -20.99 7.41 -10.56
N PRO A 69 -21.46 8.47 -11.24
CA PRO A 69 -21.88 8.41 -12.64
C PRO A 69 -20.73 8.27 -13.66
N SER A 70 -19.49 8.06 -13.23
CA SER A 70 -18.30 7.98 -14.08
C SER A 70 -17.17 7.17 -13.44
N ASN A 71 -16.10 6.88 -14.19
CA ASN A 71 -14.92 6.20 -13.66
C ASN A 71 -14.12 7.13 -12.75
N VAL A 72 -14.34 7.03 -11.44
CA VAL A 72 -13.59 7.75 -10.40
C VAL A 72 -12.49 6.83 -9.84
N TYR A 73 -11.31 7.39 -9.62
CA TYR A 73 -10.28 6.80 -8.77
C TYR A 73 -10.09 7.71 -7.56
N VAL A 74 -10.15 7.15 -6.35
CA VAL A 74 -9.96 7.89 -5.09
C VAL A 74 -8.59 7.56 -4.51
N ILE A 75 -7.94 8.56 -3.94
CA ILE A 75 -6.75 8.42 -3.09
C ILE A 75 -7.12 8.98 -1.72
N THR A 76 -7.04 8.17 -0.68
CA THR A 76 -7.42 8.54 0.69
C THR A 76 -6.32 9.36 1.39
N ASP A 77 -6.64 9.96 2.54
CA ASP A 77 -5.63 10.58 3.40
C ASP A 77 -4.60 9.55 3.92
N GLU A 78 -5.02 8.30 4.13
CA GLU A 78 -4.15 7.19 4.51
C GLU A 78 -3.24 6.75 3.35
N ASP A 79 -3.74 6.67 2.12
CA ASP A 79 -2.91 6.43 0.92
C ASP A 79 -1.84 7.52 0.77
N ILE A 80 -2.19 8.78 1.08
CA ILE A 80 -1.28 9.93 1.06
C ILE A 80 -0.25 9.80 2.19
N ARG A 81 -0.66 9.47 3.43
CA ARG A 81 0.27 9.23 4.56
C ARG A 81 1.24 8.08 4.29
N GLN A 82 0.74 6.95 3.81
CA GLN A 82 1.54 5.78 3.46
C GLN A 82 2.35 5.96 2.15
N SER A 83 2.20 7.10 1.46
CA SER A 83 2.80 7.26 0.13
C SER A 83 4.32 7.43 0.13
N GLY A 84 4.88 8.08 1.16
CA GLY A 84 6.23 8.62 1.14
C GLY A 84 6.46 9.76 0.14
N ALA A 85 5.41 10.27 -0.53
CA ALA A 85 5.49 11.37 -1.47
C ALA A 85 5.57 12.73 -0.77
N ILE A 86 6.23 13.69 -1.41
CA ILE A 86 6.42 15.06 -0.91
C ILE A 86 5.72 16.13 -1.77
N ASP A 87 5.08 15.71 -2.86
CA ASP A 87 4.33 16.59 -3.76
C ASP A 87 3.14 15.86 -4.42
N LEU A 88 2.13 16.65 -4.82
CA LEU A 88 0.88 16.13 -5.40
C LEU A 88 1.09 15.43 -6.77
N PRO A 89 1.95 15.90 -7.70
CA PRO A 89 2.27 15.16 -8.91
C PRO A 89 2.82 13.74 -8.64
N THR A 90 3.62 13.56 -7.59
CA THR A 90 4.14 12.23 -7.21
C THR A 90 3.07 11.32 -6.63
N ILE A 91 2.06 11.86 -5.93
CA ILE A 91 0.85 11.10 -5.58
C ILE A 91 0.09 10.67 -6.84
N LEU A 92 -0.14 11.60 -7.78
CA LEU A 92 -0.93 11.35 -8.99
C LEU A 92 -0.34 10.30 -9.94
N ARG A 93 0.98 10.03 -9.88
CA ARG A 93 1.63 8.92 -10.59
C ARG A 93 1.06 7.53 -10.25
N ARG A 94 0.36 7.39 -9.13
CA ARG A 94 -0.28 6.13 -8.71
C ARG A 94 -1.57 5.83 -9.47
N VAL A 95 -2.18 6.83 -10.11
CA VAL A 95 -3.52 6.72 -10.70
C VAL A 95 -3.45 6.12 -12.11
N PRO A 96 -4.09 4.96 -12.38
CA PRO A 96 -4.04 4.33 -13.69
C PRO A 96 -4.65 5.22 -14.78
N GLY A 97 -3.83 5.59 -15.77
CA GLY A 97 -4.19 6.47 -16.89
C GLY A 97 -3.80 7.95 -16.73
N ILE A 98 -3.11 8.32 -15.65
CA ILE A 98 -2.51 9.64 -15.44
C ILE A 98 -1.01 9.59 -15.79
N GLU A 99 -0.55 10.62 -16.48
CA GLU A 99 0.85 10.79 -16.89
C GLU A 99 1.43 12.02 -16.19
N VAL A 100 2.62 11.90 -15.61
CA VAL A 100 3.28 12.99 -14.84
C VAL A 100 4.71 13.20 -15.33
N MET A 101 4.90 14.26 -16.13
CA MET A 101 6.18 14.65 -16.68
C MET A 101 6.82 15.70 -15.78
N GLN A 102 7.98 15.40 -15.22
CA GLN A 102 8.77 16.38 -14.48
C GLN A 102 9.61 17.21 -15.47
N MET A 103 9.48 18.53 -15.43
CA MET A 103 10.16 19.47 -16.33
C MET A 103 11.42 20.06 -15.69
N THR A 104 11.38 20.33 -14.39
CA THR A 104 12.52 20.86 -13.62
C THR A 104 12.55 20.23 -12.22
N GLY A 105 13.41 20.72 -11.31
CA GLY A 105 13.32 20.38 -9.87
C GLY A 105 12.07 20.94 -9.17
N ALA A 106 11.27 21.77 -9.84
CA ALA A 106 10.08 22.40 -9.31
C ALA A 106 8.81 22.14 -10.14
N ASP A 107 8.93 22.06 -11.46
CA ASP A 107 7.81 22.15 -12.38
C ASP A 107 7.43 20.78 -12.96
N PHE A 108 6.13 20.55 -13.11
CA PHE A 108 5.55 19.30 -13.62
C PHE A 108 4.40 19.61 -14.59
N ASN A 109 4.28 18.82 -15.66
CA ASN A 109 3.02 18.70 -16.42
C ASN A 109 2.33 17.39 -16.02
N VAL A 110 1.00 17.44 -15.95
CA VAL A 110 0.15 16.29 -15.64
C VAL A 110 -0.95 16.22 -16.69
N SER A 111 -1.15 15.05 -17.28
CA SER A 111 -2.22 14.80 -18.25
C SER A 111 -2.90 13.46 -17.98
N ALA A 112 -3.99 13.20 -18.69
CA ALA A 112 -4.69 11.92 -18.69
C ALA A 112 -4.93 11.47 -20.13
N ARG A 113 -4.82 10.17 -20.40
CA ARG A 113 -5.06 9.56 -21.73
C ARG A 113 -4.16 10.12 -22.86
N GLY A 114 -2.89 10.43 -22.57
CA GLY A 114 -1.95 11.03 -23.52
C GLY A 114 -1.88 12.56 -23.47
N ASP A 115 -1.33 13.16 -24.53
CA ASP A 115 -1.11 14.62 -24.70
C ASP A 115 -0.32 15.29 -23.55
N ASN A 116 0.54 14.53 -22.84
CA ASN A 116 1.43 15.11 -21.84
C ASN A 116 2.63 15.82 -22.49
N GLN A 117 2.44 17.11 -22.78
CA GLN A 117 3.43 18.01 -23.35
C GLN A 117 3.63 19.25 -22.45
N PRO A 118 4.67 20.08 -22.68
CA PRO A 118 4.79 21.38 -22.02
C PRO A 118 3.50 22.20 -22.17
N PHE A 119 2.97 22.69 -21.04
CA PHE A 119 1.72 23.48 -20.97
C PHE A 119 0.44 22.68 -21.32
N ALA A 120 0.43 21.36 -21.11
CA ALA A 120 -0.78 20.55 -21.21
C ALA A 120 -1.94 21.13 -20.36
N ASN A 121 -3.08 21.38 -21.00
CA ASN A 121 -4.23 22.09 -20.43
C ASN A 121 -5.57 21.37 -20.63
N LYS A 122 -5.54 20.02 -20.60
CA LYS A 122 -6.73 19.15 -20.78
C LYS A 122 -7.31 18.63 -19.45
N MET A 123 -6.57 18.81 -18.35
CA MET A 123 -6.98 18.49 -16.96
C MET A 123 -7.18 19.83 -16.05
N LEU A 124 -8.46 19.43 -15.96
CA LEU A 124 -9.35 20.11 -15.01
C LEU A 124 -8.98 19.72 -13.59
N VAL A 125 -8.52 20.70 -12.81
CA VAL A 125 -8.11 20.50 -11.40
C VAL A 125 -8.84 21.51 -10.53
N MET A 126 -9.31 21.05 -9.37
CA MET A 126 -10.08 21.83 -8.42
C MET A 126 -9.66 21.51 -6.98
N VAL A 127 -9.80 22.50 -6.09
CA VAL A 127 -9.71 22.36 -4.63
C VAL A 127 -11.06 22.81 -4.07
N ASP A 128 -11.72 21.98 -3.27
CA ASP A 128 -13.06 22.22 -2.70
C ASP A 128 -14.08 22.76 -3.71
N GLY A 129 -14.11 22.15 -4.90
CA GLY A 129 -14.99 22.53 -6.01
C GLY A 129 -14.64 23.84 -6.74
N ARG A 130 -13.54 24.52 -6.38
CA ARG A 130 -13.03 25.72 -7.06
C ARG A 130 -11.90 25.37 -8.01
N SER A 131 -11.96 25.90 -9.24
CA SER A 131 -10.85 25.81 -10.20
C SER A 131 -9.59 26.51 -9.67
N ILE A 132 -8.43 25.92 -9.96
CA ILE A 132 -7.10 26.44 -9.59
C ILE A 132 -6.20 26.74 -10.81
N TYR A 133 -6.80 26.89 -11.99
CA TYR A 133 -6.06 27.24 -13.21
C TYR A 133 -5.49 28.66 -13.16
N LEU A 134 -4.38 28.88 -13.88
CA LEU A 134 -3.95 30.23 -14.26
C LEU A 134 -4.72 30.67 -15.51
N ASP A 135 -5.68 31.60 -15.35
CA ASP A 135 -6.64 32.05 -16.37
C ASP A 135 -6.04 32.36 -17.75
N VAL A 136 -4.81 32.89 -17.78
CA VAL A 136 -4.13 33.37 -19.00
C VAL A 136 -3.58 32.22 -19.88
N GLN A 137 -3.42 31.01 -19.34
CA GLN A 137 -2.93 29.83 -20.09
C GLN A 137 -3.76 28.54 -19.91
N GLY A 138 -4.63 28.47 -18.90
CA GLY A 138 -5.36 27.24 -18.56
C GLY A 138 -4.47 26.12 -18.00
N ILE A 139 -3.29 26.46 -17.48
CA ILE A 139 -2.35 25.50 -16.87
C ILE A 139 -2.49 25.51 -15.35
N VAL A 140 -2.07 24.41 -14.71
CA VAL A 140 -1.99 24.28 -13.25
C VAL A 140 -0.53 24.34 -12.82
N TYR A 141 -0.19 25.29 -11.94
CA TYR A 141 1.14 25.34 -11.34
C TYR A 141 1.16 24.52 -10.05
N TRP A 142 1.54 23.25 -10.17
CA TRP A 142 1.38 22.23 -9.14
C TRP A 142 2.07 22.52 -7.79
N LYS A 143 3.03 23.46 -7.73
CA LYS A 143 3.67 23.91 -6.49
C LYS A 143 3.06 25.17 -5.84
N SER A 144 2.09 25.83 -6.47
CA SER A 144 1.34 26.96 -5.87
C SER A 144 -0.10 26.61 -5.51
N ILE A 145 -0.45 25.31 -5.47
CA ILE A 145 -1.73 24.86 -4.95
C ILE A 145 -1.73 25.12 -3.43
N PRO A 146 -2.72 25.85 -2.86
CA PRO A 146 -2.66 26.33 -1.48
C PRO A 146 -3.11 25.27 -0.46
N VAL A 147 -2.62 24.03 -0.60
CA VAL A 147 -2.85 22.91 0.33
C VAL A 147 -1.56 22.11 0.51
N THR A 148 -1.27 21.65 1.72
CA THR A 148 -0.20 20.68 1.98
C THR A 148 -0.76 19.25 1.98
N LEU A 149 0.07 18.24 1.68
CA LEU A 149 -0.39 16.84 1.62
C LEU A 149 -1.12 16.36 2.89
N PRO A 150 -0.71 16.72 4.13
CA PRO A 150 -1.44 16.34 5.35
C PRO A 150 -2.82 16.99 5.54
N GLU A 151 -3.15 18.04 4.79
CA GLU A 151 -4.47 18.71 4.83
C GLU A 151 -5.47 18.11 3.84
N ILE A 152 -5.00 17.28 2.90
CA ILE A 152 -5.83 16.65 1.87
C ILE A 152 -6.56 15.43 2.45
N LYS A 153 -7.88 15.51 2.58
CA LYS A 153 -8.73 14.39 3.01
C LYS A 153 -8.84 13.27 1.97
N ARG A 154 -8.96 13.63 0.70
CA ARG A 154 -9.04 12.72 -0.45
C ARG A 154 -8.68 13.43 -1.74
N ILE A 155 -8.26 12.68 -2.76
CA ILE A 155 -8.10 13.16 -4.14
C ILE A 155 -9.03 12.33 -5.02
N GLU A 156 -10.01 12.98 -5.65
CA GLU A 156 -10.93 12.36 -6.61
C GLU A 156 -10.44 12.61 -8.04
N VAL A 157 -10.04 11.56 -8.76
CA VAL A 157 -9.61 11.65 -10.17
C VAL A 157 -10.65 11.02 -11.09
N LEU A 158 -11.38 11.87 -11.80
CA LEU A 158 -12.44 11.48 -12.74
C LEU A 158 -11.85 11.30 -14.13
N LYS A 159 -12.08 10.13 -14.74
CA LYS A 159 -11.65 9.82 -16.11
C LYS A 159 -12.85 9.75 -17.05
N GLY A 160 -13.44 10.92 -17.33
CA GLY A 160 -14.52 11.13 -18.31
C GLY A 160 -14.01 11.03 -19.74
#